data_AF-A0A2D5Z6P0-F1
#
_entry.id   AF-A0A2D5Z6P0-F1
#
_cell.length_a   1.000
_cell.length_b   1.000
_cell.length_c   1.000
_cell.angle_alpha   90.00
_cell.angle_beta   90.00
_cell.angle_gamma   90.00
#
_symmetry.space_group_name_H-M   'P 1'
#
loop_
_entity.id
_entity.type
_entity.pdbx_description
1 polymer ?
#
loop_
_entity_poly.entity_id
_entity_poly.type
_entity_poly.pdbx_seq_one_letter_code
_entity_poly.pdbx_strand_id
1 'polypeptide(L)'
;MPTDCNHCALCCRYVNVPPFTYRDGDAPPEPLRREIETFEQSRRLANVFDTCIWLDPDTLRCRHYEDRPRACRNFELDGATCRDMRRIAKMDETPRH
;
A
#
# COMPACT_ATOMS: atom_id res chain seq x y z
N MET A 1 16.02 12.40 3.33
CA MET A 1 15.06 11.33 3.68
C MET A 1 13.76 12.00 4.06
N PRO A 2 12.58 11.61 3.52
CA PRO A 2 11.33 12.26 3.91
C PRO A 2 11.09 11.99 5.39
N THR A 3 11.22 13.03 6.20
CA THR A 3 10.98 13.06 7.65
C THR A 3 9.49 13.08 7.97
N ASP A 4 8.63 13.20 6.95
CA ASP A 4 7.19 13.14 7.07
C ASP A 4 6.62 11.88 6.40
N CYS A 5 5.54 11.37 6.96
CA CYS A 5 4.83 10.23 6.40
C CYS A 5 4.03 10.57 5.14
N ASN A 6 3.97 11.86 4.75
CA ASN A 6 3.15 12.35 3.65
C ASN A 6 3.62 11.86 2.28
N HIS A 7 4.88 11.40 2.18
CA HIS A 7 5.51 10.97 0.93
C HIS A 7 6.32 9.66 1.07
N CYS A 8 6.07 8.83 2.09
CA CYS A 8 6.83 7.58 2.25
C CYS A 8 6.25 6.42 1.43
N ALA A 9 4.91 6.36 1.28
CA ALA A 9 4.17 5.27 0.63
C ALA A 9 4.55 3.85 1.10
N LEU A 10 5.16 3.69 2.28
CA LEU A 10 5.76 2.41 2.69
C LEU A 10 4.74 1.28 2.72
N CYS A 11 3.54 1.52 3.27
CA CYS A 11 2.49 0.50 3.31
C CYS A 11 2.07 0.06 1.90
N CYS A 12 2.00 0.99 0.94
CA CYS A 12 1.65 0.71 -0.44
C CYS A 12 2.80 0.08 -1.25
N ARG A 13 4.07 0.27 -0.87
CA ARG A 13 5.21 -0.34 -1.57
C ARG A 13 5.39 -1.82 -1.25
N TYR A 14 4.84 -2.28 -0.12
CA TYR A 14 4.98 -3.66 0.37
C TYR A 14 3.75 -4.54 0.16
N VAL A 15 2.68 -3.98 -0.39
CA VAL A 15 1.49 -4.72 -0.81
C VAL A 15 1.23 -4.41 -2.28
N ASN A 16 0.86 -5.39 -3.11
CA ASN A 16 0.59 -5.11 -4.53
C ASN A 16 -0.89 -4.80 -4.80
N VAL A 17 -1.80 -5.17 -3.88
CA VAL A 17 -3.21 -4.81 -3.92
C VAL A 17 -3.69 -4.39 -2.52
N PRO A 18 -4.76 -3.58 -2.42
CA PRO A 18 -5.34 -3.22 -1.13
C PRO A 18 -5.77 -4.49 -0.35
N PRO A 19 -5.31 -4.67 0.90
CA PRO A 19 -5.55 -5.88 1.68
C PRO A 19 -6.94 -5.90 2.33
N PHE A 20 -7.99 -6.02 1.51
CA PHE A 20 -9.36 -6.25 2.00
C PHE A 20 -9.48 -7.63 2.64
N THR A 21 -10.18 -7.69 3.76
CA THR A 21 -10.47 -8.97 4.43
C THR A 21 -11.75 -9.64 3.89
N TYR A 22 -12.59 -8.88 3.18
CA TYR A 22 -13.90 -9.30 2.67
C TYR A 22 -14.84 -9.83 3.78
N ARG A 23 -14.59 -9.42 5.02
CA ARG A 23 -15.36 -9.77 6.22
C ARG A 23 -15.79 -8.50 6.94
N ASP A 24 -16.87 -8.58 7.71
CA ASP A 24 -17.35 -7.46 8.55
C ASP A 24 -17.50 -6.12 7.78
N GLY A 25 -17.97 -6.18 6.53
CA GLY A 25 -18.12 -5.00 5.67
C GLY A 25 -16.82 -4.41 5.12
N ASP A 26 -15.68 -5.08 5.29
CA ASP A 26 -14.39 -4.67 4.75
C ASP A 26 -14.19 -5.21 3.32
N ALA A 27 -15.02 -4.70 2.41
CA ALA A 27 -14.96 -4.98 0.98
C ALA A 27 -15.01 -3.66 0.18
N PRO A 28 -14.33 -3.59 -0.98
CA PRO A 28 -14.41 -2.42 -1.84
C PRO A 28 -15.79 -2.35 -2.53
N PRO A 29 -16.23 -1.17 -2.97
CA PRO A 29 -17.36 -1.06 -3.87
C PRO A 29 -17.09 -1.79 -5.19
N GLU A 30 -18.16 -2.22 -5.85
CA GLU A 30 -18.10 -3.12 -7.00
C GLU A 30 -17.18 -2.68 -8.16
N PRO A 31 -17.11 -1.39 -8.56
CA PRO A 31 -16.17 -0.97 -9.60
C PRO A 31 -14.70 -1.16 -9.19
N LEU A 32 -14.37 -0.87 -7.94
CA LEU A 32 -13.03 -1.01 -7.38
C LEU A 32 -12.65 -2.48 -7.16
N ARG A 33 -13.63 -3.33 -6.81
CA ARG A 33 -13.44 -4.77 -6.77
C ARG A 33 -12.98 -5.31 -8.11
N ARG A 34 -13.66 -4.91 -9.21
CA ARG A 34 -13.26 -5.33 -10.56
C ARG A 34 -11.89 -4.84 -10.97
N GLU A 35 -11.51 -3.62 -10.59
CA GLU A 35 -10.16 -3.08 -10.83
C GLU A 35 -9.10 -3.98 -10.17
N ILE A 36 -9.31 -4.34 -8.90
CA ILE A 36 -8.42 -5.23 -8.14
C ILE A 36 -8.32 -6.60 -8.83
N GLU A 37 -9.46 -7.23 -9.14
CA GLU A 37 -9.51 -8.55 -9.78
C GLU A 37 -8.79 -8.56 -11.13
N THR A 38 -8.99 -7.52 -11.95
CA THR A 38 -8.33 -7.37 -13.26
C THR A 38 -6.82 -7.28 -13.09
N PHE A 39 -6.35 -6.44 -12.15
CA PHE A 39 -4.92 -6.32 -11.90
C PHE A 39 -4.32 -7.61 -11.35
N GLU A 40 -5.00 -8.28 -10.42
CA GLU A 40 -4.50 -9.55 -9.86
C GLU A 40 -4.33 -10.62 -10.94
N GLN A 41 -5.26 -10.69 -11.90
CA GLN A 41 -5.15 -11.59 -13.06
C GLN A 41 -3.95 -11.22 -13.93
N SER A 42 -3.80 -9.94 -14.30
CA SER A 42 -2.65 -9.46 -15.08
C SER A 42 -1.31 -9.73 -14.38
N ARG A 43 -1.24 -9.46 -13.07
CA ARG A 43 -0.04 -9.68 -12.24
C ARG A 43 0.36 -11.16 -12.21
N ARG A 44 -0.61 -12.07 -12.02
CA ARG A 44 -0.36 -13.52 -12.01
C ARG A 44 0.19 -14.02 -13.35
N LEU A 45 -0.30 -13.46 -14.46
CA LEU A 45 0.17 -13.82 -15.80
C LEU A 45 1.57 -13.26 -16.09
N ALA A 46 1.88 -12.04 -15.62
CA ALA A 46 3.14 -11.36 -15.90
C ALA A 46 4.24 -11.66 -14.86
N ASN A 47 3.93 -12.32 -13.74
CA ASN A 47 4.84 -12.60 -12.62
C ASN A 47 5.59 -11.36 -12.09
N VAL A 48 4.90 -10.21 -12.04
CA VAL A 48 5.47 -8.93 -11.58
C VAL A 48 5.11 -8.70 -10.12
N PHE A 49 6.08 -8.24 -9.32
CA PHE A 49 5.87 -7.80 -7.94
C PHE A 49 5.87 -6.27 -7.88
N ASP A 50 4.74 -5.65 -8.27
CA ASP A 50 4.60 -4.19 -8.31
C ASP A 50 4.17 -3.58 -6.97
N THR A 51 4.31 -2.27 -6.82
CA THR A 51 3.66 -1.55 -5.72
C THR A 51 2.13 -1.69 -5.78
N CYS A 52 1.45 -1.31 -4.70
CA CYS A 52 -0.01 -1.33 -4.63
C CYS A 52 -0.62 -0.61 -5.82
N ILE A 53 -1.63 -1.24 -6.45
CA ILE A 53 -2.32 -0.62 -7.59
C ILE A 53 -2.82 0.77 -7.32
N TRP A 54 -3.25 1.06 -6.10
CA TRP A 54 -3.82 2.35 -5.71
C TRP A 54 -2.76 3.37 -5.29
N LEU A 55 -1.48 3.04 -5.35
CA LEU A 55 -0.42 4.02 -5.14
C LEU A 55 -0.37 4.98 -6.33
N ASP A 56 -0.51 6.26 -6.05
CA ASP A 56 -0.12 7.33 -6.96
C ASP A 56 1.41 7.49 -6.91
N PRO A 57 2.13 7.23 -8.02
CA PRO A 57 3.59 7.32 -8.05
C PRO A 57 4.10 8.76 -7.93
N ASP A 58 3.30 9.76 -8.30
CA ASP A 58 3.70 11.17 -8.30
C ASP A 58 3.52 11.79 -6.92
N THR A 59 2.37 11.52 -6.28
CA THR A 59 2.05 12.09 -4.96
C THR A 59 2.44 11.18 -3.80
N LEU A 60 2.71 9.91 -4.07
CA LEU A 60 2.98 8.86 -3.07
C LEU A 60 1.82 8.67 -2.07
N ARG A 61 0.59 8.91 -2.54
CA ARG A 61 -0.66 8.76 -1.79
C ARG A 61 -1.58 7.71 -2.42
N CYS A 62 -2.56 7.25 -1.66
CA CYS A 62 -3.57 6.33 -2.17
C CYS A 62 -4.59 7.08 -3.04
N ARG A 63 -4.80 6.64 -4.28
CA ARG A 63 -5.79 7.22 -5.21
C ARG A 63 -7.23 7.05 -4.71
N HIS A 64 -7.52 5.97 -4.00
CA HIS A 64 -8.84 5.66 -3.43
C HIS A 64 -8.81 5.77 -1.91
N TYR A 65 -8.55 6.98 -1.39
CA TYR A 65 -8.31 7.19 0.04
C TYR A 65 -9.53 6.85 0.93
N GLU A 66 -10.73 7.11 0.44
CA GLU A 66 -12.00 6.89 1.15
C GLU A 66 -12.37 5.40 1.19
N ASP A 67 -12.11 4.68 0.10
CA ASP A 67 -12.42 3.26 -0.04
C ASP A 67 -11.33 2.32 0.52
N ARG A 68 -10.33 2.85 1.22
CA ARG A 68 -9.22 2.05 1.75
C ARG A 68 -9.73 0.91 2.64
N PRO A 69 -9.13 -0.30 2.58
CA PRO A 69 -9.46 -1.37 3.52
C PRO A 69 -9.16 -0.96 4.96
N ARG A 70 -9.80 -1.64 5.91
CA ARG A 70 -9.63 -1.41 7.36
C ARG A 70 -8.16 -1.46 7.76
N ALA A 71 -7.39 -2.41 7.23
CA ALA A 71 -5.95 -2.49 7.49
C ALA A 71 -5.20 -1.20 7.07
N CYS A 72 -5.55 -0.61 5.92
CA CYS A 72 -4.94 0.65 5.46
C CYS A 72 -5.42 1.88 6.23
N ARG A 73 -6.67 1.88 6.73
CA ARG A 73 -7.21 2.96 7.58
C ARG A 73 -6.64 2.94 8.99
N ASN A 74 -6.45 1.75 9.54
CA ASN A 74 -5.96 1.55 10.90
C ASN A 74 -4.43 1.56 11.00
N PHE A 75 -3.73 1.64 9.86
CA PHE A 75 -2.28 1.71 9.85
C PHE A 75 -1.81 3.02 10.49
N GLU A 76 -1.29 2.93 11.70
CA GLU A 76 -0.78 4.07 12.45
C GLU A 76 0.55 4.54 11.86
N LEU A 77 0.56 5.76 11.34
CA LEU A 77 1.77 6.41 10.84
C LEU A 77 2.72 6.67 12.00
N ASP A 78 3.99 6.31 11.82
CA ASP A 78 5.00 6.31 12.90
C ASP A 78 4.64 5.43 14.12
N GLY A 79 3.67 4.53 13.98
CA GLY A 79 3.41 3.46 14.95
C GLY A 79 4.53 2.41 14.95
N ALA A 80 4.47 1.45 15.89
CA ALA A 80 5.46 0.37 15.99
C ALA A 80 5.62 -0.40 14.67
N THR A 81 4.51 -0.81 14.05
CA THR A 81 4.52 -1.52 12.76
C THR A 81 5.12 -0.67 11.63
N CYS A 82 4.87 0.64 11.60
CA CYS A 82 5.45 1.52 10.60
C CYS A 82 6.97 1.59 10.75
N ARG A 83 7.48 1.76 11.98
CA ARG A 83 8.93 1.77 12.26
C ARG A 83 9.60 0.45 11.93
N ASP A 84 8.96 -0.68 12.26
CA ASP A 84 9.52 -1.99 11.95
C ASP A 84 9.59 -2.22 10.44
N MET A 85 8.55 -1.85 9.69
CA MET A 85 8.56 -1.91 8.23
C MET A 85 9.64 -0.99 7.63
N ARG A 86 9.88 0.21 8.18
CA ARG A 86 10.94 1.13 7.70
C ARG A 86 12.33 0.51 7.85
N ARG A 87 12.58 -0.18 8.96
CA ARG A 87 13.83 -0.92 9.20
C ARG A 87 13.98 -2.10 8.25
N ILE A 88 12.93 -2.92 8.08
CA ILE A 88 12.93 -4.05 7.12
C ILE A 88 13.18 -3.55 5.70
N ALA A 89 12.57 -2.42 5.35
CA ALA A 89 12.72 -1.77 4.05
C ALA A 89 14.05 -1.03 3.87
N LYS A 90 14.89 -1.00 4.92
CA LYS A 90 16.14 -0.23 4.94
C LYS A 90 15.93 1.25 4.57
N MET A 91 14.72 1.78 4.77
CA MET A 91 14.42 3.19 4.54
C MET A 91 15.12 4.09 5.55
N ASP A 92 15.47 3.54 6.71
CA ASP A 92 16.23 4.23 7.77
C ASP A 92 17.75 4.07 7.60
N GLU A 93 18.21 3.23 6.67
CA GLU A 93 19.65 3.09 6.39
C GLU A 93 20.09 4.27 5.50
N THR A 94 20.89 5.17 6.07
CA THR A 94 21.54 6.23 5.29
C THR A 94 22.42 5.58 4.22
N PRO A 95 22.43 6.06 2.95
CA PRO A 95 23.41 5.61 1.99
C PRO A 95 24.79 5.92 2.60
N ARG A 96 25.57 4.88 2.90
CA ARG A 96 26.99 5.07 3.18
C ARG A 96 27.63 5.53 1.87
N HIS A 97 27.89 6.83 1.78
CA HIS A 97 28.83 7.39 0.81
C HIS A 97 30.23 6.87 1.09
#